data_AF-B6QMY3-F1
#
_entry.id   AF-B6QMY3-F1
#
_cell.length_a   1.000
_cell.length_b   1.000
_cell.length_c   1.000
_cell.angle_alpha   90.00
_cell.angle_beta   90.00
_cell.angle_gamma   90.00
#
_symmetry.space_group_name_H-M   'P 1'
#
loop_
_entity.id
_entity.type
_entity.pdbx_description
1 polymer ?
#
loop_
_entity_poly.entity_id
_entity_poly.type
_entity_poly.pdbx_seq_one_letter_code
_entity_poly.pdbx_strand_id
1 'polypeptide(L)'
;MKAFYLSLWALAGSASAYLATTTRYYDGQEGACGCGSSSGLSSWQLGISNGVYTAAGSQALFDTNDSSWCGGGCGKCYNLTSTGTSACNGCGEGGVAGESIIVMVTNLCPYNGNEVWCPSVGAKNNYGYSYHFDIMAESEVFGDNVVVNFEPVACPGQAALDWGTCVCHGQTDTDTTPAGMAAAAAAESAGTVATSSSSSSSSTSTVKTSTTLVAVPTSPVKEVASSSTSSTSTVKSIPTVVAESSPAAVVEPTSTAISTPQGAATTSTTSVTQYTTVTEIATVWVTPNPSATTCSSSAVQTLYGQCGGINWTGATTCVSGSTCKVQNPYYYQCVSSA
;
A
#
# COMPACT_ATOMS: atom_id res chain seq x y z
N MET A 1 11.92 -57.59 -23.93
CA MET A 1 12.20 -56.28 -23.30
C MET A 1 10.98 -55.39 -23.53
N LYS A 2 10.17 -55.16 -22.49
CA LYS A 2 9.00 -54.27 -22.55
C LYS A 2 9.22 -53.17 -21.52
N ALA A 3 9.48 -51.95 -22.01
CA ALA A 3 9.67 -50.77 -21.19
C ALA A 3 8.29 -50.28 -20.71
N PHE A 4 8.11 -50.19 -19.40
CA PHE A 4 6.99 -49.49 -18.78
C PHE A 4 7.37 -48.02 -18.69
N TYR A 5 6.65 -47.16 -19.41
CA TYR A 5 6.67 -45.72 -19.21
C TYR A 5 5.79 -45.40 -18.00
N LEU A 6 6.42 -44.99 -16.90
CA LEU A 6 5.70 -44.33 -15.80
C LEU A 6 5.52 -42.86 -16.20
N SER A 7 4.29 -42.45 -16.49
CA SER A 7 3.93 -41.03 -16.60
C SER A 7 4.15 -40.36 -15.25
N LEU A 8 5.15 -39.49 -15.20
CA LEU A 8 5.40 -38.59 -14.09
C LEU A 8 4.31 -37.51 -14.09
N TRP A 9 3.23 -37.75 -13.35
CA TRP A 9 2.31 -36.67 -12.99
C TRP A 9 3.06 -35.75 -12.02
N ALA A 10 3.42 -34.56 -12.50
CA ALA A 10 3.92 -33.50 -11.65
C ALA A 10 2.79 -33.11 -10.67
N LEU A 11 3.01 -33.37 -9.39
CA LEU A 11 2.27 -32.72 -8.32
C LEU A 11 2.67 -31.24 -8.35
N ALA A 12 1.91 -30.43 -9.08
CA ALA A 12 1.89 -28.99 -8.86
C ALA A 12 1.30 -28.78 -7.47
N GLY A 13 2.16 -28.64 -6.46
CA GLY A 13 1.75 -28.19 -5.14
C GLY A 13 1.04 -26.85 -5.32
N SER A 14 -0.24 -26.78 -4.93
CA SER A 14 -0.97 -25.54 -4.87
C SER A 14 -0.27 -24.64 -3.85
N ALA A 15 0.59 -23.74 -4.31
CA ALA A 15 0.97 -22.60 -3.51
C ALA A 15 -0.34 -21.89 -3.15
N SER A 16 -0.64 -21.76 -1.86
CA SER A 16 -1.78 -20.98 -1.39
C SER A 16 -1.56 -19.55 -1.88
N ALA A 17 -2.19 -19.19 -3.00
CA ALA A 17 -2.04 -17.86 -3.55
C ALA A 17 -2.74 -16.88 -2.60
N TYR A 18 -1.96 -15.96 -2.03
CA TYR A 18 -2.51 -14.93 -1.16
C TYR A 18 -3.44 -14.04 -1.99
N LEU A 19 -4.62 -13.73 -1.44
CA LEU A 19 -5.62 -12.90 -2.09
C LEU A 19 -5.68 -11.54 -1.41
N ALA A 20 -5.82 -10.49 -2.21
CA ALA A 20 -6.04 -9.13 -1.75
C ALA A 20 -7.19 -8.48 -2.53
N THR A 21 -7.82 -7.50 -1.90
CA THR A 21 -8.68 -6.54 -2.61
C THR A 21 -7.83 -5.37 -3.09
N THR A 22 -8.29 -4.69 -4.13
CA THR A 22 -7.71 -3.41 -4.55
C THR A 22 -8.76 -2.33 -4.58
N THR A 23 -8.31 -1.09 -4.39
CA THR A 23 -9.03 0.12 -4.82
C THR A 23 -8.06 1.03 -5.57
N ARG A 24 -8.57 2.17 -6.03
CA ARG A 24 -7.77 3.27 -6.56
C ARG A 24 -7.91 4.48 -5.65
N TYR A 25 -6.79 5.15 -5.37
CA TYR A 25 -6.79 6.46 -4.75
C TYR A 25 -5.85 7.43 -5.47
N TYR A 26 -6.08 8.71 -5.22
CA TYR A 26 -5.18 9.79 -5.59
C TYR A 26 -5.37 10.93 -4.60
N ASP A 27 -4.33 11.25 -3.85
CA ASP A 27 -4.35 12.32 -2.83
C ASP A 27 -3.32 13.42 -3.06
N GLY A 28 -2.38 13.22 -3.99
CA GLY A 28 -1.34 14.21 -4.27
C GLY A 28 -0.23 14.27 -3.23
N GLN A 29 -0.17 13.34 -2.27
CA GLN A 29 0.69 13.45 -1.09
C GLN A 29 1.99 12.64 -1.20
N GLU A 30 2.97 13.01 -0.36
CA GLU A 30 4.27 12.33 -0.26
C GLU A 30 4.15 10.83 0.09
N GLY A 31 3.16 10.49 0.92
CA GLY A 31 2.92 9.15 1.42
C GLY A 31 3.81 8.77 2.61
N ALA A 32 3.39 7.74 3.34
CA ALA A 32 4.00 7.29 4.59
C ALA A 32 5.41 6.66 4.44
N CYS A 33 5.86 6.41 3.21
CA CYS A 33 7.23 5.98 2.93
C CYS A 33 8.16 7.14 2.50
N GLY A 34 7.66 8.38 2.52
CA GLY A 34 8.46 9.58 2.26
C GLY A 34 8.92 9.71 0.81
N CYS A 35 8.09 9.33 -0.16
CA CYS A 35 8.46 9.27 -1.57
C CYS A 35 8.14 10.57 -2.32
N GLY A 36 8.57 11.71 -1.79
CA GLY A 36 8.21 13.02 -2.32
C GLY A 36 8.77 14.14 -1.45
N SER A 37 7.96 15.17 -1.25
CA SER A 37 8.29 16.27 -0.36
C SER A 37 7.04 16.77 0.36
N SER A 38 7.22 17.67 1.33
CA SER A 38 6.11 18.40 1.96
C SER A 38 5.21 19.15 0.98
N SER A 39 5.63 19.31 -0.28
CA SER A 39 4.87 19.97 -1.35
C SER A 39 4.14 18.99 -2.28
N GLY A 40 4.24 17.68 -2.06
CA GLY A 40 3.52 16.65 -2.81
C GLY A 40 4.38 15.43 -3.15
N LEU A 41 3.77 14.47 -3.86
CA LEU A 41 4.45 13.27 -4.35
C LEU A 41 5.60 13.58 -5.33
N SER A 42 6.58 12.67 -5.39
CA SER A 42 7.46 12.55 -6.54
C SER A 42 6.67 12.13 -7.79
N SER A 43 6.98 12.71 -8.95
CA SER A 43 6.22 12.49 -10.19
C SER A 43 6.07 11.02 -10.61
N TRP A 44 7.05 10.18 -10.27
CA TRP A 44 7.03 8.74 -10.59
C TRP A 44 5.99 7.95 -9.78
N GLN A 45 5.45 8.50 -8.68
CA GLN A 45 4.43 7.79 -7.90
C GLN A 45 3.11 7.57 -8.68
N LEU A 46 2.83 8.34 -9.73
CA LEU A 46 1.64 8.11 -10.58
C LEU A 46 1.80 7.00 -11.61
N GLY A 47 3.00 6.41 -11.67
CA GLY A 47 3.36 5.39 -12.64
C GLY A 47 4.88 5.41 -12.82
N ILE A 48 5.53 4.38 -12.31
CA ILE A 48 7.00 4.24 -12.38
C ILE A 48 7.39 3.88 -13.82
N SER A 49 6.68 2.91 -14.39
CA SER A 49 6.82 2.49 -15.78
C SER A 49 5.57 1.71 -16.20
N ASN A 50 5.46 1.35 -17.48
CA ASN A 50 4.30 0.59 -17.95
C ASN A 50 4.17 -0.75 -17.19
N GLY A 51 3.05 -0.95 -16.49
CA GLY A 51 2.82 -2.12 -15.65
C GLY A 51 3.47 -2.09 -14.27
N VAL A 52 4.08 -0.97 -13.85
CA VAL A 52 4.69 -0.79 -12.53
C VAL A 52 4.17 0.50 -11.88
N TYR A 53 3.50 0.35 -10.75
CA TYR A 53 2.79 1.42 -10.05
C TYR A 53 3.20 1.48 -8.58
N THR A 54 2.70 2.48 -7.86
CA THR A 54 2.78 2.52 -6.40
C THR A 54 1.42 2.24 -5.77
N ALA A 55 1.43 1.83 -4.51
CA ALA A 55 0.22 1.59 -3.74
C ALA A 55 0.40 2.00 -2.27
N ALA A 56 -0.73 2.34 -1.67
CA ALA A 56 -0.89 2.34 -0.23
C ALA A 56 -1.25 0.92 0.23
N GLY A 57 -0.37 0.30 1.01
CA GLY A 57 -0.62 -1.03 1.57
C GLY A 57 -1.46 -0.94 2.83
N SER A 58 -2.42 -1.86 3.02
CA SER A 58 -3.05 -2.07 4.34
C SER A 58 -2.01 -2.35 5.42
N GLN A 59 -2.37 -2.23 6.70
CA GLN A 59 -1.43 -2.35 7.81
C GLN A 59 -0.55 -3.63 7.75
N ALA A 60 -1.12 -4.78 7.41
CA ALA A 60 -0.37 -6.04 7.26
C ALA A 60 0.68 -6.05 6.13
N LEU A 61 0.59 -5.12 5.17
CA LEU A 61 1.52 -4.92 4.05
C LEU A 61 2.47 -3.72 4.27
N PHE A 62 2.11 -2.81 5.18
CA PHE A 62 2.89 -1.62 5.47
C PHE A 62 3.76 -1.81 6.71
N ASP A 63 3.16 -2.21 7.83
CA ASP A 63 3.85 -2.48 9.08
C ASP A 63 2.96 -3.25 10.08
N THR A 64 3.44 -4.37 10.62
CA THR A 64 2.66 -5.22 11.53
C THR A 64 2.61 -4.70 12.97
N ASN A 65 3.41 -3.68 13.30
CA ASN A 65 3.48 -3.05 14.63
C ASN A 65 2.75 -1.69 14.67
N ASP A 66 1.84 -1.46 13.72
CA ASP A 66 1.03 -0.23 13.60
C ASP A 66 1.87 1.05 13.38
N SER A 67 3.09 0.95 12.85
CA SER A 67 3.81 2.16 12.39
C SER A 67 3.02 2.85 11.29
N SER A 68 3.03 4.18 11.32
CA SER A 68 2.37 5.04 10.32
C SER A 68 3.36 5.81 9.43
N TRP A 69 4.66 5.57 9.61
CA TRP A 69 5.74 6.23 8.89
C TRP A 69 6.94 5.30 8.81
N CYS A 70 7.56 5.16 7.64
CA CYS A 70 8.69 4.25 7.40
C CYS A 70 8.47 2.80 7.86
N GLY A 71 7.26 2.28 7.71
CA GLY A 71 6.94 0.88 8.02
C GLY A 71 7.83 -0.11 7.27
N GLY A 72 8.02 -1.32 7.83
CA GLY A 72 8.93 -2.32 7.23
C GLY A 72 8.53 -2.82 5.83
N GLY A 73 7.29 -2.57 5.41
CA GLY A 73 6.77 -2.82 4.07
C GLY A 73 7.13 -1.76 3.03
N CYS A 74 7.62 -0.60 3.43
CA CYS A 74 7.99 0.47 2.51
C CYS A 74 9.06 0.01 1.49
N GLY A 75 8.84 0.32 0.22
CA GLY A 75 9.73 -0.07 -0.88
C GLY A 75 9.67 -1.55 -1.24
N LYS A 76 8.81 -2.36 -0.64
CA LYS A 76 8.56 -3.75 -1.07
C LYS A 76 7.65 -3.76 -2.29
N CYS A 77 7.93 -4.68 -3.21
CA CYS A 77 7.14 -4.85 -4.43
C CYS A 77 6.36 -6.17 -4.43
N TYR A 78 5.18 -6.12 -5.05
CA TYR A 78 4.29 -7.26 -5.19
C TYR A 78 3.80 -7.37 -6.63
N ASN A 79 3.79 -8.58 -7.17
CA ASN A 79 3.10 -8.89 -8.42
C ASN A 79 1.64 -9.13 -8.08
N LEU A 80 0.73 -8.36 -8.67
CA LEU A 80 -0.71 -8.50 -8.52
C LEU A 80 -1.27 -9.10 -9.80
N THR A 81 -1.89 -10.27 -9.71
CA THR A 81 -2.55 -10.94 -10.83
C THR A 81 -4.06 -10.94 -10.62
N SER A 82 -4.78 -10.38 -11.57
CA SER A 82 -6.24 -10.22 -11.52
C SER A 82 -6.92 -11.59 -11.55
N THR A 83 -7.87 -11.79 -10.64
CA THR A 83 -8.78 -12.96 -10.66
C THR A 83 -9.91 -12.80 -11.68
N GLY A 84 -10.07 -11.61 -12.25
CA GLY A 84 -11.16 -11.26 -13.13
C GLY A 84 -12.47 -10.86 -12.44
N THR A 85 -12.47 -10.78 -11.11
CA THR A 85 -13.68 -10.47 -10.32
C THR A 85 -13.43 -9.35 -9.32
N SER A 86 -14.48 -8.69 -8.85
CA SER A 86 -14.45 -7.78 -7.71
C SER A 86 -14.91 -8.48 -6.43
N ALA A 87 -14.72 -7.83 -5.29
CA ALA A 87 -14.94 -8.43 -3.97
C ALA A 87 -16.42 -8.72 -3.64
N CYS A 88 -17.34 -8.10 -4.36
CA CYS A 88 -18.77 -8.15 -4.11
C CYS A 88 -19.56 -7.62 -5.33
N ASN A 89 -20.87 -7.87 -5.35
CA ASN A 89 -21.74 -7.31 -6.38
C ASN A 89 -21.88 -5.79 -6.19
N GLY A 90 -21.38 -5.00 -7.15
CA GLY A 90 -21.52 -3.54 -7.16
C GLY A 90 -20.42 -2.74 -6.45
N CYS A 91 -19.38 -3.39 -5.92
CA CYS A 91 -18.18 -2.67 -5.45
C CYS A 91 -17.08 -2.54 -6.50
N GLY A 92 -17.32 -3.01 -7.73
CA GLY A 92 -16.45 -2.80 -8.88
C GLY A 92 -16.77 -3.79 -9.99
N GLU A 93 -16.28 -3.53 -11.19
CA GLU A 93 -16.44 -4.43 -12.34
C GLU A 93 -15.42 -5.58 -12.38
N GLY A 94 -14.36 -5.52 -11.57
CA GLY A 94 -13.25 -6.46 -11.64
C GLY A 94 -12.28 -6.09 -12.78
N GLY A 95 -11.61 -7.07 -13.36
CA GLY A 95 -10.61 -6.83 -14.41
C GLY A 95 -10.49 -8.00 -15.38
N VAL A 96 -9.46 -7.99 -16.21
CA VAL A 96 -9.17 -9.13 -17.09
C VAL A 96 -8.46 -10.21 -16.28
N ALA A 97 -9.03 -11.42 -16.21
CA ALA A 97 -8.42 -12.52 -15.47
C ALA A 97 -7.02 -12.86 -16.03
N GLY A 98 -6.04 -12.98 -15.13
CA GLY A 98 -4.64 -13.29 -15.47
C GLY A 98 -3.80 -12.08 -15.91
N GLU A 99 -4.41 -10.91 -16.12
CA GLU A 99 -3.65 -9.67 -16.29
C GLU A 99 -2.85 -9.39 -15.00
N SER A 100 -1.65 -8.83 -15.14
CA SER A 100 -0.78 -8.59 -13.97
C SER A 100 -0.08 -7.23 -14.04
N ILE A 101 0.09 -6.62 -12.87
CA ILE A 101 0.90 -5.42 -12.64
C ILE A 101 1.83 -5.65 -11.46
N ILE A 102 2.88 -4.83 -11.34
CA ILE A 102 3.70 -4.76 -10.13
C ILE A 102 3.34 -3.47 -9.39
N VAL A 103 3.15 -3.58 -8.07
CA VAL A 103 3.01 -2.42 -7.20
C VAL A 103 4.15 -2.34 -6.20
N MET A 104 4.64 -1.13 -5.93
CA MET A 104 5.56 -0.84 -4.83
C MET A 104 4.80 -0.15 -3.69
N VAL A 105 4.96 -0.61 -2.45
CA VAL A 105 4.35 0.04 -1.29
C VAL A 105 5.10 1.33 -0.99
N THR A 106 4.45 2.48 -1.20
CA THR A 106 4.99 3.83 -0.91
C THR A 106 4.15 4.64 0.07
N ASN A 107 3.01 4.10 0.49
CA ASN A 107 2.12 4.74 1.44
C ASN A 107 1.39 3.72 2.31
N LEU A 108 0.72 4.19 3.35
CA LEU A 108 -0.14 3.40 4.23
C LEU A 108 -1.60 3.65 3.85
N CYS A 109 -2.38 2.57 3.71
CA CYS A 109 -3.83 2.66 3.82
C CYS A 109 -4.23 2.35 5.28
N PRO A 110 -4.50 3.38 6.11
CA PRO A 110 -4.77 3.16 7.51
C PRO A 110 -6.16 2.54 7.70
N TYR A 111 -6.31 1.68 8.70
CA TYR A 111 -7.61 1.09 9.05
C TYR A 111 -8.65 2.17 9.37
N ASN A 112 -8.30 3.14 10.22
CA ASN A 112 -9.24 4.17 10.66
C ASN A 112 -9.63 5.09 9.49
N GLY A 113 -10.92 5.09 9.15
CA GLY A 113 -11.49 5.79 8.00
C GLY A 113 -11.53 4.98 6.70
N ASN A 114 -10.90 3.79 6.65
CA ASN A 114 -10.91 2.90 5.49
C ASN A 114 -11.28 1.46 5.87
N GLU A 115 -12.09 1.28 6.91
CA GLU A 115 -12.39 -0.01 7.55
C GLU A 115 -13.04 -1.01 6.58
N VAL A 116 -13.74 -0.49 5.56
CA VAL A 116 -14.36 -1.29 4.50
C VAL A 116 -13.33 -2.10 3.72
N TRP A 117 -12.15 -1.53 3.49
CA TRP A 117 -11.15 -2.05 2.56
C TRP A 117 -9.85 -2.44 3.25
N CYS A 118 -9.33 -1.61 4.15
CA CYS A 118 -8.00 -1.73 4.73
C CYS A 118 -8.08 -2.36 6.12
N PRO A 119 -7.80 -3.66 6.28
CA PRO A 119 -7.91 -4.33 7.56
C PRO A 119 -6.74 -3.99 8.50
N SER A 120 -6.99 -4.12 9.80
CA SER A 120 -5.92 -4.24 10.80
C SER A 120 -5.15 -5.56 10.63
N VAL A 121 -3.95 -5.61 11.19
CA VAL A 121 -3.08 -6.80 11.15
C VAL A 121 -3.82 -8.03 11.71
N GLY A 122 -3.79 -9.14 10.97
CA GLY A 122 -4.43 -10.41 11.36
C GLY A 122 -5.97 -10.43 11.25
N ALA A 123 -6.59 -9.30 10.90
CA ALA A 123 -8.03 -9.22 10.65
C ALA A 123 -8.36 -9.46 9.16
N LYS A 124 -9.63 -9.31 8.84
CA LYS A 124 -10.16 -9.27 7.47
C LYS A 124 -10.98 -8.01 7.29
N ASN A 125 -10.98 -7.47 6.08
CA ASN A 125 -11.88 -6.38 5.72
C ASN A 125 -13.32 -6.88 5.56
N ASN A 126 -14.24 -5.98 5.23
CA ASN A 126 -15.67 -6.29 5.11
C ASN A 126 -16.00 -7.32 4.01
N TYR A 127 -15.05 -7.61 3.13
CA TYR A 127 -15.18 -8.59 2.05
C TYR A 127 -14.43 -9.90 2.33
N GLY A 128 -13.81 -10.05 3.50
CA GLY A 128 -13.17 -11.30 3.92
C GLY A 128 -11.70 -11.44 3.53
N TYR A 129 -11.02 -10.36 3.13
CA TYR A 129 -9.62 -10.36 2.71
C TYR A 129 -8.71 -9.76 3.80
N SER A 130 -7.57 -10.39 4.03
CA SER A 130 -6.59 -9.95 5.05
C SER A 130 -5.61 -8.90 4.55
N TYR A 131 -5.66 -8.59 3.25
CA TYR A 131 -4.75 -7.65 2.60
C TYR A 131 -5.52 -6.77 1.63
N HIS A 132 -5.05 -5.54 1.51
CA HIS A 132 -5.61 -4.57 0.59
C HIS A 132 -4.51 -3.68 0.01
N PHE A 133 -4.55 -3.47 -1.30
CA PHE A 133 -3.69 -2.53 -2.02
C PHE A 133 -4.55 -1.41 -2.58
N ASP A 134 -4.38 -0.20 -2.06
CA ASP A 134 -5.01 0.97 -2.63
C ASP A 134 -4.03 1.57 -3.65
N ILE A 135 -4.30 1.42 -4.94
CA ILE A 135 -3.36 1.72 -6.02
C ILE A 135 -3.38 3.22 -6.30
N MET A 136 -2.20 3.86 -6.28
CA MET A 136 -2.08 5.29 -6.56
C MET A 136 -2.18 5.52 -8.07
N ALA A 137 -3.31 6.06 -8.52
CA ALA A 137 -3.51 6.41 -9.92
C ALA A 137 -4.64 7.44 -10.09
N GLU A 138 -4.50 8.35 -11.06
CA GLU A 138 -5.56 9.31 -11.42
C GLU A 138 -6.73 8.65 -12.15
N SER A 139 -6.48 7.52 -12.79
CA SER A 139 -7.46 6.74 -13.54
C SER A 139 -7.25 5.25 -13.32
N GLU A 140 -8.19 4.43 -13.77
CA GLU A 140 -8.08 2.99 -13.66
C GLU A 140 -6.87 2.46 -14.44
N VAL A 141 -6.05 1.66 -13.76
CA VAL A 141 -4.82 1.08 -14.34
C VAL A 141 -4.85 -0.43 -14.46
N PHE A 142 -5.79 -1.08 -13.77
CA PHE A 142 -5.79 -2.53 -13.59
C PHE A 142 -7.18 -3.07 -13.21
N GLY A 143 -8.19 -2.71 -13.99
CA GLY A 143 -9.59 -3.02 -13.68
C GLY A 143 -10.14 -2.21 -12.49
N ASP A 144 -11.43 -2.36 -12.25
CA ASP A 144 -12.17 -1.65 -11.21
C ASP A 144 -12.32 -2.52 -9.95
N ASN A 145 -11.56 -2.17 -8.91
CA ASN A 145 -11.55 -2.83 -7.59
C ASN A 145 -11.44 -4.36 -7.68
N VAL A 146 -10.50 -4.80 -8.50
CA VAL A 146 -10.26 -6.21 -8.80
C VAL A 146 -9.70 -6.95 -7.58
N VAL A 147 -10.18 -8.17 -7.35
CA VAL A 147 -9.55 -9.11 -6.43
C VAL A 147 -8.35 -9.71 -7.12
N VAL A 148 -7.21 -9.72 -6.42
CA VAL A 148 -5.93 -10.14 -6.98
C VAL A 148 -5.34 -11.31 -6.20
N ASN A 149 -4.73 -12.23 -6.92
CA ASN A 149 -3.67 -13.05 -6.36
C ASN A 149 -2.42 -12.18 -6.26
N PHE A 150 -1.64 -12.31 -5.19
CA PHE A 150 -0.39 -11.57 -5.10
C PHE A 150 0.74 -12.35 -4.45
N GLU A 151 1.95 -11.96 -4.82
CA GLU A 151 3.19 -12.52 -4.32
C GLU A 151 4.27 -11.43 -4.18
N PRO A 152 5.17 -11.52 -3.19
CA PRO A 152 6.31 -10.63 -3.09
C PRO A 152 7.28 -10.88 -4.25
N VAL A 153 7.76 -9.80 -4.85
CA VAL A 153 8.75 -9.85 -5.95
C VAL A 153 9.86 -8.84 -5.71
N ALA A 154 10.99 -9.03 -6.40
CA ALA A 154 12.00 -7.99 -6.48
C ALA A 154 11.42 -6.78 -7.23
N CYS A 155 11.68 -5.57 -6.73
CA CYS A 155 11.27 -4.36 -7.44
C CYS A 155 11.99 -4.25 -8.80
N PRO A 156 11.27 -3.97 -9.90
CA PRO A 156 11.87 -3.67 -11.19
C PRO A 156 12.87 -2.51 -11.10
N GLY A 157 13.88 -2.50 -11.98
CA GLY A 157 15.04 -1.61 -11.84
C GLY A 157 14.70 -0.13 -11.60
N GLN A 158 13.76 0.45 -12.33
CA GLN A 158 13.36 1.84 -12.13
C GLN A 158 12.69 2.06 -10.77
N ALA A 159 11.81 1.15 -10.34
CA ALA A 159 11.16 1.23 -9.02
C ALA A 159 12.19 1.19 -7.88
N ALA A 160 13.22 0.34 -8.02
CA ALA A 160 14.30 0.26 -7.03
C ALA A 160 15.15 1.55 -6.98
N LEU A 161 15.40 2.18 -8.13
CA LEU A 161 16.09 3.46 -8.21
C LEU A 161 15.25 4.60 -7.60
N ASP A 162 13.96 4.62 -7.92
CA ASP A 162 13.00 5.60 -7.42
C ASP A 162 12.81 5.48 -5.90
N TRP A 163 12.73 4.24 -5.38
CA TRP A 163 12.75 3.97 -3.94
C TRP A 163 13.98 4.57 -3.25
N GLY A 164 15.14 4.54 -3.90
CA GLY A 164 16.37 5.18 -3.44
C GLY A 164 16.27 6.69 -3.18
N THR A 165 15.23 7.35 -3.68
CA THR A 165 14.97 8.78 -3.47
C THR A 165 14.06 9.07 -2.27
N CYS A 166 13.40 8.05 -1.72
CA CYS A 166 12.45 8.24 -0.62
C CYS A 166 13.17 8.41 0.73
N VAL A 167 12.59 9.20 1.63
CA VAL A 167 13.14 9.50 2.96
C VAL A 167 13.36 8.21 3.77
N CYS A 168 12.45 7.25 3.66
CA CYS A 168 12.51 6.00 4.42
C CYS A 168 13.53 4.98 3.87
N HIS A 169 14.19 5.27 2.74
CA HIS A 169 15.17 4.36 2.16
C HIS A 169 16.36 4.12 3.10
N GLY A 170 16.55 2.86 3.51
CA GLY A 170 17.58 2.45 4.46
C GLY A 170 17.26 2.75 5.93
N GLN A 171 16.02 3.16 6.24
CA GLN A 171 15.56 3.51 7.59
C GLN A 171 14.17 2.94 7.90
N THR A 172 13.74 1.91 7.17
CA THR A 172 12.48 1.22 7.44
C THR A 172 12.54 0.47 8.76
N ASP A 173 11.40 0.39 9.44
CA ASP A 173 11.27 -0.41 10.66
C ASP A 173 11.62 -1.88 10.39
N THR A 174 12.18 -2.54 11.40
CA THR A 174 12.44 -3.98 11.34
C THR A 174 11.15 -4.73 11.62
N ASP A 175 10.48 -5.17 10.55
CA ASP A 175 9.19 -5.81 10.65
C ASP A 175 9.05 -6.98 9.67
N THR A 176 8.35 -8.03 10.09
CA THR A 176 8.11 -9.24 9.28
C THR A 176 6.92 -9.06 8.34
N THR A 177 6.94 -7.98 7.56
CA THR A 177 5.91 -7.66 6.57
C THR A 177 6.19 -8.33 5.22
N PRO A 178 5.17 -8.88 4.51
CA PRO A 178 3.78 -8.99 4.94
C PRO A 178 3.53 -9.96 6.09
N ALA A 179 2.71 -9.53 7.07
CA ALA A 179 2.23 -10.42 8.12
C ALA A 179 1.49 -11.61 7.52
N GLY A 180 1.69 -12.82 8.06
CA GLY A 180 0.91 -14.01 7.67
C GLY A 180 1.36 -14.66 6.35
N MET A 181 2.43 -14.16 5.72
CA MET A 181 3.07 -14.83 4.60
C MET A 181 4.28 -15.65 5.05
N ALA A 182 4.34 -16.91 4.63
CA ALA A 182 5.60 -17.65 4.69
C ALA A 182 6.59 -16.97 3.74
N ALA A 183 7.63 -16.34 4.30
CA ALA A 183 8.61 -15.57 3.54
C ALA A 183 9.25 -16.42 2.42
N ALA A 184 8.98 -16.07 1.18
CA ALA A 184 9.89 -16.38 0.09
C ALA A 184 11.10 -15.46 0.28
N ALA A 185 12.20 -16.04 0.75
CA ALA A 185 13.42 -15.34 1.12
C ALA A 185 13.87 -14.35 0.03
N ALA A 186 13.92 -13.07 0.38
CA ALA A 186 14.71 -12.10 -0.35
C ALA A 186 16.19 -12.48 -0.21
N ALA A 187 16.80 -12.92 -1.31
CA ALA A 187 18.24 -13.02 -1.42
C ALA A 187 18.83 -11.60 -1.50
N GLU A 188 19.07 -10.96 -0.36
CA GLU A 188 20.05 -9.87 -0.30
C GLU A 188 21.46 -10.47 -0.44
N SER A 189 22.01 -10.30 -1.64
CA SER A 189 23.41 -10.62 -1.92
C SER A 189 24.28 -9.55 -1.26
N ALA A 190 24.74 -9.81 -0.04
CA ALA A 190 25.79 -9.04 0.62
C ALA A 190 27.08 -9.14 -0.21
N GLY A 191 27.34 -8.11 -1.02
CA GLY A 191 28.60 -7.91 -1.72
C GLY A 191 29.73 -7.69 -0.70
N THR A 192 30.57 -8.71 -0.55
CA THR A 192 31.81 -8.69 0.22
C THR A 192 32.79 -7.69 -0.41
N VAL A 193 33.09 -6.58 0.27
CA VAL A 193 34.29 -5.79 -0.01
C VAL A 193 35.33 -6.15 1.05
N ALA A 194 36.37 -6.84 0.60
CA ALA A 194 37.53 -7.18 1.40
C ALA A 194 38.33 -5.92 1.75
N THR A 195 38.34 -5.58 3.04
CA THR A 195 39.29 -4.66 3.66
C THR A 195 40.62 -5.38 3.83
N SER A 196 41.70 -4.84 3.25
CA SER A 196 43.08 -5.14 3.63
C SER A 196 43.66 -3.94 4.37
N SER A 197 44.03 -4.20 5.61
CA SER A 197 44.37 -3.28 6.69
C SER A 197 45.82 -2.79 6.66
N SER A 198 46.06 -1.58 7.18
CA SER A 198 47.19 -1.24 8.07
C SER A 198 46.99 0.20 8.58
N SER A 199 46.44 0.46 9.78
CA SER A 199 47.12 0.53 11.10
C SER A 199 48.13 1.69 11.21
N SER A 200 48.20 2.58 12.21
CA SER A 200 47.42 2.84 13.43
C SER A 200 48.00 4.11 14.11
N SER A 201 47.13 4.79 14.85
CA SER A 201 47.24 5.81 15.90
C SER A 201 48.59 6.04 16.63
N SER A 202 48.90 7.30 17.00
CA SER A 202 48.94 7.82 18.41
C SER A 202 49.74 9.13 18.61
N SER A 203 49.04 10.19 19.04
CA SER A 203 49.28 11.12 20.18
C SER A 203 50.65 11.77 20.51
N THR A 204 50.66 13.13 20.54
CA THR A 204 50.96 14.03 21.71
C THR A 204 51.90 15.23 21.44
N SER A 205 51.40 16.41 21.87
CA SER A 205 51.86 17.79 22.07
C SER A 205 53.35 18.15 22.32
N THR A 206 53.78 19.34 21.83
CA THR A 206 54.41 20.46 22.60
C THR A 206 54.68 21.74 21.77
N VAL A 207 53.92 22.82 22.04
CA VAL A 207 54.32 24.21 22.46
C VAL A 207 55.45 25.02 21.77
N LYS A 208 55.01 26.13 21.11
CA LYS A 208 55.45 27.57 21.06
C LYS A 208 56.78 28.10 20.44
N THR A 209 56.59 29.28 19.80
CA THR A 209 57.43 30.51 19.68
C THR A 209 58.08 30.71 18.29
N SER A 210 58.11 31.86 17.60
CA SER A 210 57.41 33.15 17.55
C SER A 210 58.00 33.98 16.38
N THR A 211 57.23 34.95 15.84
CA THR A 211 57.63 36.20 15.12
C THR A 211 58.05 36.06 13.63
N THR A 212 57.63 36.87 12.62
CA THR A 212 57.13 38.26 12.56
C THR A 212 56.43 38.57 11.21
N LEU A 213 55.27 39.25 11.28
CA LEU A 213 54.62 40.28 10.42
C LEU A 213 54.87 40.40 8.90
N VAL A 214 53.79 40.57 8.10
CA VAL A 214 53.48 41.79 7.29
C VAL A 214 51.94 41.90 7.08
N ALA A 215 51.44 43.13 7.15
CA ALA A 215 50.03 43.57 7.14
C ALA A 215 49.45 43.87 5.75
N VAL A 216 48.12 43.92 5.63
CA VAL A 216 47.39 44.65 4.57
C VAL A 216 46.15 45.35 5.16
N PRO A 217 45.94 46.67 4.91
CA PRO A 217 44.86 47.47 5.50
C PRO A 217 43.66 47.76 4.57
N THR A 218 42.64 48.33 5.21
CA THR A 218 41.32 48.88 4.82
C THR A 218 41.30 50.16 3.95
N SER A 219 40.24 50.30 3.12
CA SER A 219 39.34 51.45 2.69
C SER A 219 39.88 52.93 2.63
N PRO A 220 39.30 53.95 1.90
CA PRO A 220 37.85 54.28 1.78
C PRO A 220 37.29 55.14 0.57
N VAL A 221 35.94 55.29 0.54
CA VAL A 221 34.94 56.32 0.03
C VAL A 221 35.17 57.34 -1.12
N LYS A 222 34.14 57.56 -2.01
CA LYS A 222 33.18 58.73 -2.03
C LYS A 222 32.21 58.76 -3.27
N GLU A 223 31.00 59.33 -3.07
CA GLU A 223 29.83 59.63 -3.97
C GLU A 223 30.11 60.50 -5.23
N VAL A 224 29.27 60.60 -6.29
CA VAL A 224 27.94 61.30 -6.40
C VAL A 224 27.15 60.97 -7.70
N ALA A 225 25.82 60.82 -7.52
CA ALA A 225 24.58 61.13 -8.30
C ALA A 225 24.43 61.05 -9.85
N SER A 226 23.34 60.39 -10.29
CA SER A 226 22.11 61.01 -10.89
C SER A 226 21.11 59.92 -11.33
N SER A 227 19.90 59.81 -10.74
CA SER A 227 18.59 60.37 -11.22
C SER A 227 17.98 59.57 -12.41
N SER A 228 16.73 59.11 -12.49
CA SER A 228 15.46 59.48 -11.82
C SER A 228 14.32 58.45 -12.09
N THR A 229 13.43 58.31 -11.10
CA THR A 229 11.94 58.26 -11.14
C THR A 229 11.10 57.11 -11.75
N SER A 230 10.35 56.54 -10.81
CA SER A 230 9.02 55.90 -10.80
C SER A 230 7.86 56.64 -11.51
N SER A 231 6.79 55.91 -11.89
CA SER A 231 5.40 56.41 -11.93
C SER A 231 4.34 55.30 -11.93
N THR A 232 3.21 55.63 -11.31
CA THR A 232 2.02 54.85 -10.95
C THR A 232 0.88 54.97 -12.00
N SER A 233 -0.02 53.98 -12.00
CA SER A 233 -1.41 53.86 -12.49
C SER A 233 -2.06 54.92 -13.39
N THR A 234 -2.82 54.47 -14.40
CA THR A 234 -4.12 55.07 -14.78
C THR A 234 -5.02 54.08 -15.54
N VAL A 235 -6.27 54.03 -15.12
CA VAL A 235 -7.41 53.33 -15.73
C VAL A 235 -8.05 54.28 -16.75
N LYS A 236 -8.44 53.79 -17.94
CA LYS A 236 -9.41 54.49 -18.80
C LYS A 236 -10.19 53.52 -19.69
N SER A 237 -11.48 53.75 -19.72
CA SER A 237 -12.57 52.91 -20.22
C SER A 237 -13.05 53.27 -21.65
N ILE A 238 -13.89 52.38 -22.22
CA ILE A 238 -14.97 52.59 -23.25
C ILE A 238 -14.56 52.44 -24.75
N PRO A 239 -15.41 51.97 -25.71
CA PRO A 239 -16.76 51.34 -25.63
C PRO A 239 -16.93 49.97 -26.33
N THR A 240 -18.03 49.33 -25.94
CA THR A 240 -18.94 48.40 -26.63
C THR A 240 -19.27 48.71 -28.10
N VAL A 241 -19.29 47.69 -28.96
CA VAL A 241 -20.30 47.53 -30.03
C VAL A 241 -20.71 46.07 -30.19
N VAL A 242 -22.00 45.91 -30.45
CA VAL A 242 -22.84 44.71 -30.48
C VAL A 242 -22.99 44.20 -31.92
N ALA A 243 -23.16 42.88 -32.10
CA ALA A 243 -24.06 42.17 -33.05
C ALA A 243 -23.46 40.78 -33.36
N GLU A 244 -24.06 39.66 -32.97
CA GLU A 244 -25.35 39.07 -33.35
C GLU A 244 -25.36 38.43 -34.76
N SER A 245 -25.44 37.08 -34.78
CA SER A 245 -26.24 36.21 -35.68
C SER A 245 -25.77 34.75 -35.48
N SER A 246 -26.50 33.90 -34.73
CA SER A 246 -27.71 33.10 -35.07
C SER A 246 -27.40 31.75 -35.79
N PRO A 247 -28.15 30.65 -35.56
CA PRO A 247 -27.64 29.26 -35.59
C PRO A 247 -28.14 28.40 -36.78
N ALA A 248 -27.52 27.23 -36.97
CA ALA A 248 -28.05 26.12 -37.79
C ALA A 248 -27.66 24.77 -37.13
N ALA A 249 -28.62 24.03 -36.55
CA ALA A 249 -29.36 22.91 -37.17
C ALA A 249 -28.52 21.62 -37.32
N VAL A 250 -28.60 20.69 -36.35
CA VAL A 250 -29.41 19.44 -36.37
C VAL A 250 -29.02 18.48 -37.49
N VAL A 251 -28.31 17.39 -37.16
CA VAL A 251 -28.48 16.08 -37.80
C VAL A 251 -28.24 14.97 -36.77
N GLU A 252 -29.29 14.22 -36.48
CA GLU A 252 -29.35 12.94 -35.76
C GLU A 252 -29.14 11.80 -36.77
N PRO A 253 -28.50 10.66 -36.42
CA PRO A 253 -28.68 9.44 -37.18
C PRO A 253 -29.67 8.47 -36.50
N THR A 254 -30.83 8.44 -37.13
CA THR A 254 -31.85 7.39 -37.25
C THR A 254 -31.46 5.96 -36.86
N SER A 255 -32.25 5.42 -35.95
CA SER A 255 -32.43 4.00 -35.64
C SER A 255 -32.95 3.19 -36.84
N THR A 256 -32.30 2.08 -37.15
CA THR A 256 -32.81 1.08 -38.10
C THR A 256 -33.05 -0.24 -37.35
N ALA A 257 -34.32 -0.59 -37.19
CA ALA A 257 -34.76 -1.88 -36.70
C ALA A 257 -34.58 -2.95 -37.80
N ILE A 258 -33.99 -4.09 -37.45
CA ILE A 258 -33.92 -5.28 -38.29
C ILE A 258 -34.57 -6.44 -37.52
N SER A 259 -35.52 -7.07 -38.19
CA SER A 259 -36.38 -8.16 -37.70
C SER A 259 -35.65 -9.50 -37.55
N THR A 260 -36.21 -10.31 -36.65
CA THR A 260 -36.00 -11.73 -36.36
C THR A 260 -35.97 -12.64 -37.60
N PRO A 261 -35.33 -13.82 -37.46
CA PRO A 261 -36.16 -15.02 -37.39
C PRO A 261 -35.86 -15.97 -36.22
N GLN A 262 -36.98 -16.56 -35.80
CA GLN A 262 -37.27 -17.66 -34.89
C GLN A 262 -36.67 -19.01 -35.35
N GLY A 263 -36.14 -19.80 -34.40
CA GLY A 263 -36.11 -21.26 -34.55
C GLY A 263 -34.98 -22.02 -33.84
N ALA A 264 -35.37 -22.76 -32.79
CA ALA A 264 -34.78 -24.00 -32.27
C ALA A 264 -33.37 -23.92 -31.60
N ALA A 265 -33.06 -24.55 -30.47
CA ALA A 265 -33.76 -25.50 -29.61
C ALA A 265 -33.26 -25.34 -28.16
N THR A 266 -34.18 -25.40 -27.20
CA THR A 266 -33.89 -25.43 -25.77
C THR A 266 -33.40 -26.83 -25.40
N THR A 267 -32.10 -26.99 -25.18
CA THR A 267 -31.54 -28.15 -24.49
C THR A 267 -31.48 -27.82 -23.00
N SER A 268 -32.46 -28.32 -22.25
CA SER A 268 -32.44 -28.29 -20.79
C SER A 268 -31.42 -29.31 -20.28
N THR A 269 -30.24 -28.87 -19.86
CA THR A 269 -29.28 -29.71 -19.11
C THR A 269 -29.63 -29.64 -17.64
N THR A 270 -30.30 -30.66 -17.14
CA THR A 270 -30.51 -30.88 -15.70
C THR A 270 -29.18 -31.27 -15.07
N SER A 271 -28.48 -30.32 -14.45
CA SER A 271 -27.30 -30.62 -13.63
C SER A 271 -27.75 -31.25 -12.31
N VAL A 272 -27.44 -32.54 -12.16
CA VAL A 272 -27.62 -33.27 -10.90
C VAL A 272 -26.48 -32.89 -9.94
N THR A 273 -26.81 -32.18 -8.86
CA THR A 273 -25.90 -31.92 -7.76
C THR A 273 -25.71 -33.21 -6.96
N GLN A 274 -24.59 -33.90 -7.17
CA GLN A 274 -24.21 -35.04 -6.33
C GLN A 274 -23.49 -34.52 -5.09
N TYR A 275 -24.06 -34.79 -3.92
CA TYR A 275 -23.44 -34.53 -2.63
C TYR A 275 -22.60 -35.75 -2.24
N THR A 276 -21.27 -35.59 -2.24
CA THR A 276 -20.38 -36.57 -1.62
C THR A 276 -20.09 -36.11 -0.20
N THR A 277 -20.67 -36.80 0.79
CA THR A 277 -20.36 -36.59 2.20
C THR A 277 -18.96 -37.13 2.48
N VAL A 278 -17.99 -36.25 2.70
CA VAL A 278 -16.64 -36.65 3.15
C VAL A 278 -16.64 -36.68 4.67
N THR A 279 -16.56 -37.87 5.24
CA THR A 279 -16.34 -38.08 6.68
C THR A 279 -14.84 -38.05 6.94
N GLU A 280 -14.34 -36.93 7.45
CA GLU A 280 -12.94 -36.80 7.87
C GLU A 280 -12.75 -37.45 9.24
N ILE A 281 -11.87 -38.45 9.29
CA ILE A 281 -11.44 -39.12 10.53
C ILE A 281 -10.20 -38.41 11.08
N ALA A 282 -10.36 -37.69 12.19
CA ALA A 282 -9.26 -37.04 12.88
C ALA A 282 -8.46 -38.07 13.71
N THR A 283 -7.27 -38.45 13.23
CA THR A 283 -6.27 -39.17 14.04
C THR A 283 -5.45 -38.19 14.88
N VAL A 284 -5.61 -38.27 16.20
CA VAL A 284 -4.91 -37.49 17.21
C VAL A 284 -3.52 -38.08 17.45
N TRP A 285 -2.48 -37.28 17.18
CA TRP A 285 -1.12 -37.56 17.64
C TRP A 285 -0.73 -36.50 18.66
N VAL A 286 -0.62 -36.91 19.93
CA VAL A 286 -0.12 -36.08 21.03
C VAL A 286 1.39 -36.21 21.07
N THR A 287 2.10 -35.09 21.00
CA THR A 287 3.52 -34.99 21.37
C THR A 287 3.72 -33.87 22.41
N PRO A 288 4.60 -34.07 23.41
CA PRO A 288 4.67 -33.22 24.59
C PRO A 288 5.42 -31.89 24.36
N ASN A 289 4.79 -30.84 24.89
CA ASN A 289 5.28 -29.56 25.43
C ASN A 289 6.80 -29.32 25.49
N PRO A 290 7.22 -28.10 25.10
CA PRO A 290 7.96 -27.27 26.04
C PRO A 290 7.35 -25.86 26.19
N SER A 291 7.10 -25.48 27.45
CA SER A 291 6.81 -24.15 27.99
C SER A 291 6.03 -23.15 27.12
N ALA A 292 4.70 -23.13 27.26
CA ALA A 292 3.88 -21.96 26.98
C ALA A 292 3.54 -21.21 28.28
N THR A 293 3.99 -19.96 28.37
CA THR A 293 3.55 -19.00 29.38
C THR A 293 2.10 -18.62 29.07
N THR A 294 1.21 -18.99 29.99
CA THR A 294 -0.23 -18.66 30.13
C THR A 294 -0.80 -17.62 29.15
N CYS A 295 -1.55 -18.08 28.14
CA CYS A 295 -2.56 -17.27 27.47
C CYS A 295 -3.82 -17.23 28.35
N SER A 296 -4.20 -16.05 28.83
CA SER A 296 -5.50 -15.85 29.45
C SER A 296 -6.60 -15.83 28.38
N SER A 297 -7.58 -16.69 28.61
CA SER A 297 -8.87 -16.88 27.96
C SER A 297 -9.56 -15.63 27.39
N SER A 298 -10.33 -15.84 26.32
CA SER A 298 -11.40 -14.98 25.78
C SER A 298 -12.48 -14.62 26.82
N ALA A 299 -12.10 -13.93 27.89
CA ALA A 299 -13.06 -13.34 28.82
C ALA A 299 -13.79 -12.20 28.11
N VAL A 300 -15.04 -11.99 28.49
CA VAL A 300 -15.88 -10.88 28.01
C VAL A 300 -15.97 -9.87 29.16
N GLN A 301 -15.72 -8.59 28.87
CA GLN A 301 -15.75 -7.50 29.84
C GLN A 301 -17.18 -7.10 30.21
N THR A 302 -17.43 -6.89 31.50
CA THR A 302 -18.69 -6.36 31.99
C THR A 302 -18.94 -4.94 31.48
N LEU A 303 -20.20 -4.50 31.46
CA LEU A 303 -20.55 -3.11 31.23
C LEU A 303 -19.76 -2.21 32.21
N TYR A 304 -19.21 -1.12 31.70
CA TYR A 304 -18.28 -0.19 32.36
C TYR A 304 -16.88 -0.75 32.69
N GLY A 305 -16.58 -2.00 32.32
CA GLY A 305 -15.25 -2.60 32.41
C GLY A 305 -14.26 -2.00 31.41
N GLN A 306 -12.96 -2.09 31.73
CA GLN A 306 -11.91 -1.68 30.79
C GLN A 306 -11.80 -2.72 29.67
N CYS A 307 -11.89 -2.27 28.43
CA CYS A 307 -11.89 -3.12 27.24
C CYS A 307 -10.76 -2.78 26.27
N GLY A 308 -9.84 -1.90 26.67
CA GLY A 308 -8.71 -1.50 25.85
C GLY A 308 -7.91 -0.36 26.46
N GLY A 309 -6.92 0.11 25.71
CA GLY A 309 -5.94 1.11 26.13
C GLY A 309 -4.52 0.56 26.03
N ILE A 310 -3.55 1.47 25.93
CA ILE A 310 -2.12 1.14 25.92
C ILE A 310 -1.78 0.30 27.15
N ASN A 311 -1.08 -0.82 26.93
CA ASN A 311 -0.71 -1.83 27.93
C ASN A 311 -1.87 -2.61 28.58
N TRP A 312 -3.10 -2.51 28.06
CA TRP A 312 -4.21 -3.35 28.51
C TRP A 312 -4.04 -4.79 28.01
N THR A 313 -3.98 -5.75 28.93
CA THR A 313 -3.83 -7.19 28.64
C THR A 313 -5.06 -8.00 29.03
N GLY A 314 -6.12 -7.33 29.50
CA GLY A 314 -7.39 -7.97 29.87
C GLY A 314 -8.33 -8.17 28.68
N ALA A 315 -9.55 -8.60 28.97
CA ALA A 315 -10.55 -8.82 27.93
C ALA A 315 -10.86 -7.54 27.13
N THR A 316 -11.00 -7.68 25.82
CA THR A 316 -11.24 -6.57 24.87
C THR A 316 -12.66 -6.56 24.31
N THR A 317 -13.39 -7.67 24.43
CA THR A 317 -14.78 -7.79 24.00
C THR A 317 -15.72 -7.40 25.13
N CYS A 318 -16.64 -6.47 24.90
CA CYS A 318 -17.68 -6.11 25.87
C CYS A 318 -18.84 -7.11 25.87
N VAL A 319 -19.55 -7.23 26.99
CA VAL A 319 -20.81 -7.98 27.09
C VAL A 319 -21.80 -7.50 26.02
N SER A 320 -22.64 -8.42 25.54
CA SER A 320 -23.66 -8.11 24.53
C SER A 320 -24.52 -6.91 24.93
N GLY A 321 -24.76 -6.00 23.98
CA GLY A 321 -25.46 -4.73 24.24
C GLY A 321 -24.55 -3.59 24.73
N SER A 322 -23.23 -3.79 24.74
CA SER A 322 -22.24 -2.75 25.08
C SER A 322 -21.16 -2.65 24.00
N THR A 323 -20.62 -1.45 23.80
CA THR A 323 -19.51 -1.18 22.87
C THR A 323 -18.29 -0.67 23.64
N CYS A 324 -17.09 -1.11 23.23
CA CYS A 324 -15.85 -0.59 23.79
C CYS A 324 -15.58 0.83 23.28
N LYS A 325 -15.78 1.84 24.12
CA LYS A 325 -15.58 3.24 23.76
C LYS A 325 -14.25 3.75 24.32
N VAL A 326 -13.42 4.31 23.45
CA VAL A 326 -12.18 5.00 23.84
C VAL A 326 -12.52 6.20 24.73
N GLN A 327 -11.95 6.26 25.93
CA GLN A 327 -12.02 7.45 26.78
C GLN A 327 -10.71 8.24 26.70
N ASN A 328 -9.58 7.54 26.72
CA ASN A 328 -8.25 8.10 26.50
C ASN A 328 -7.29 7.00 26.00
N PRO A 329 -6.06 7.32 25.57
CA PRO A 329 -5.13 6.35 25.00
C PRO A 329 -4.84 5.14 25.90
N TYR A 330 -4.93 5.29 27.22
CA TYR A 330 -4.62 4.24 28.20
C TYR A 330 -5.87 3.51 28.73
N TYR A 331 -7.09 3.98 28.39
CA TYR A 331 -8.32 3.48 28.99
C TYR A 331 -9.52 3.55 28.03
N TYR A 332 -9.99 2.39 27.59
CA TYR A 332 -11.23 2.23 26.84
C TYR A 332 -12.24 1.51 27.71
N GLN A 333 -13.51 1.91 27.65
CA GLN A 333 -14.54 1.43 28.57
C GLN A 333 -15.74 0.86 27.81
N CYS A 334 -16.24 -0.29 28.26
CA CYS A 334 -17.51 -0.81 27.79
C CYS A 334 -18.64 0.13 28.20
N VAL A 335 -19.35 0.72 27.24
CA VAL A 335 -20.50 1.59 27.52
C VAL A 335 -21.75 1.03 26.85
N SER A 336 -22.91 1.31 27.43
CA SER A 336 -24.21 0.81 26.93
C SER A 336 -24.46 1.39 25.54
N SER A 337 -24.77 0.52 24.58
CA SER A 337 -25.18 0.92 23.24
C SER A 337 -26.69 1.20 23.31
N ALA A 338 -27.07 2.46 23.53
CA ALA A 338 -28.47 2.90 23.52
C ALA A 338 -29.00 3.04 22.09
#